data_AF-A0A2E8TG72-F1
#
_entry.id   AF-A0A2E8TG72-F1
#
_cell.length_a   1.000
_cell.length_b   1.000
_cell.length_c   1.000
_cell.angle_alpha   90.00
_cell.angle_beta   90.00
_cell.angle_gamma   90.00
#
_symmetry.space_group_name_H-M   'P 1'
#
loop_
_entity.id
_entity.type
_entity.pdbx_description
1 polymer ?
#
loop_
_entity_poly.entity_id
_entity_poly.type
_entity_poly.pdbx_seq_one_letter_code
_entity_poly.pdbx_strand_id
1 'polypeptide(L)'
;DETVSLMINKVNEDNELSELGSAVAVGERLRREVIATAGSGRTAELVEAQEREVNGHTFYDLEYAVHLEDRDRHELATVVVDRGRLYTLATSVNEDRWNKVNDLCGRVVRSLNLLI
;
A
#
# COMPACT_ATOMS: atom_id res chain seq x y z
N ASP A 1 12.44 13.29 -0.27
CA ASP A 1 11.60 13.26 0.95
C ASP A 1 11.33 11.83 1.35
N GLU A 2 11.08 11.59 2.63
CA GLU A 2 10.69 10.30 3.18
C GLU A 2 9.37 10.52 3.92
N THR A 3 8.31 9.80 3.56
CA THR A 3 6.95 10.07 4.04
C THR A 3 6.26 8.80 4.54
N VAL A 4 5.37 8.96 5.51
CA VAL A 4 4.43 7.93 5.97
C VAL A 4 3.02 8.51 5.89
N SER A 5 2.05 7.75 5.37
CA SER A 5 0.67 8.17 5.23
C SER A 5 -0.30 7.05 5.57
N LEU A 6 -1.40 7.40 6.24
CA LEU A 6 -2.55 6.50 6.45
C LEU A 6 -3.74 7.02 5.66
N MET A 7 -4.26 6.21 4.75
CA MET A 7 -5.50 6.48 4.02
C MET A 7 -6.61 5.56 4.53
N ILE A 8 -7.83 6.10 4.63
CA ILE A 8 -9.01 5.39 5.09
C ILE A 8 -10.13 5.63 4.09
N ASN A 9 -10.61 4.55 3.46
CA ASN A 9 -11.73 4.59 2.51
C ASN A 9 -12.89 3.75 3.04
N LYS A 10 -14.12 4.17 2.75
CA LYS A 10 -15.30 3.35 3.06
C LYS A 10 -15.39 2.18 2.08
N VAL A 11 -15.68 1.00 2.60
CA VAL A 11 -16.10 -0.19 1.85
C VAL A 11 -17.41 -0.69 2.43
N ASN A 12 -18.03 -1.70 1.82
CA ASN A 12 -19.22 -2.30 2.41
C ASN A 12 -18.85 -2.96 3.76
N GLU A 13 -19.72 -2.85 4.76
CA GLU A 13 -19.44 -3.29 6.14
C GLU A 13 -19.22 -4.79 6.24
N ASP A 14 -19.86 -5.56 5.35
CA ASP A 14 -19.76 -7.01 5.29
C ASP A 14 -18.53 -7.49 4.49
N ASN A 15 -17.80 -6.60 3.82
CA ASN A 15 -16.73 -7.02 2.94
C ASN A 15 -15.48 -7.42 3.72
N GLU A 16 -14.99 -8.62 3.46
CA GLU A 16 -13.60 -8.96 3.75
C GLU A 16 -12.66 -8.38 2.68
N LEU A 17 -11.36 -8.22 3.02
CA LEU A 17 -10.37 -7.75 2.05
C LEU A 17 -10.26 -8.70 0.83
N SER A 18 -10.39 -10.00 1.07
CA SER A 18 -10.40 -11.08 0.07
C SER A 18 -11.51 -10.91 -0.97
N GLU A 19 -12.67 -10.40 -0.57
CA GLU A 19 -13.82 -10.15 -1.46
C GLU A 19 -13.58 -8.96 -2.40
N LEU A 20 -12.65 -8.05 -2.05
CA LEU A 20 -12.23 -6.97 -2.94
C LEU A 20 -11.30 -7.46 -4.07
N GLY A 21 -10.84 -8.71 -3.99
CA GLY A 21 -9.95 -9.36 -4.95
C GLY A 21 -8.64 -9.83 -4.30
N SER A 22 -7.80 -10.50 -5.10
CA SER A 22 -6.46 -10.92 -4.65
C SER A 22 -5.55 -9.72 -4.36
N ALA A 23 -4.45 -9.95 -3.65
CA ALA A 23 -3.43 -8.93 -3.38
C ALA A 23 -2.98 -8.20 -4.66
N VAL A 24 -2.76 -8.94 -5.76
CA VAL A 24 -2.40 -8.36 -7.07
C VAL A 24 -3.53 -7.48 -7.62
N ALA A 25 -4.79 -7.95 -7.57
CA ALA A 25 -5.92 -7.20 -8.11
C ALA A 25 -6.17 -5.90 -7.34
N VAL A 26 -6.13 -5.95 -6.00
CA VAL A 26 -6.24 -4.77 -5.14
C VAL A 26 -5.04 -3.84 -5.32
N GLY A 27 -3.83 -4.39 -5.41
CA GLY A 27 -2.61 -3.63 -5.65
C GLY A 27 -2.64 -2.86 -6.96
N GLU A 28 -3.09 -3.51 -8.04
CA GLU A 28 -3.28 -2.87 -9.35
C GLU A 28 -4.38 -1.81 -9.35
N ARG A 29 -5.44 -2.02 -8.57
CA ARG A 29 -6.50 -1.02 -8.40
C ARG A 29 -5.97 0.22 -7.68
N LEU A 30 -5.29 0.06 -6.55
CA LEU A 30 -4.68 1.17 -5.81
C LEU A 30 -3.67 1.93 -6.67
N ARG A 31 -2.86 1.22 -7.45
CA ARG A 31 -1.91 1.81 -8.40
C ARG A 31 -2.59 2.79 -9.35
N ARG A 32 -3.71 2.38 -9.95
CA ARG A 32 -4.46 3.19 -10.94
C ARG A 32 -5.30 4.29 -10.32
N GLU A 33 -5.90 4.04 -9.16
CA GLU A 33 -6.90 4.95 -8.57
C GLU A 33 -6.26 5.97 -7.62
N VAL A 34 -5.12 5.64 -7.01
CA VAL A 34 -4.51 6.44 -5.93
C VAL A 34 -3.08 6.89 -6.23
N ILE A 35 -2.21 5.98 -6.68
CA ILE A 35 -0.76 6.25 -6.77
C ILE A 35 -0.39 6.98 -8.08
N ALA A 36 -0.83 6.41 -9.20
CA ALA A 36 -0.54 6.85 -10.56
C ALA A 36 -1.85 7.12 -11.33
N THR A 37 -2.74 7.91 -10.72
CA THR A 37 -4.01 8.30 -11.32
C THR A 37 -3.77 9.05 -12.64
N ALA A 38 -4.65 8.84 -13.62
CA ALA A 38 -4.51 9.44 -14.94
C ALA A 38 -4.37 10.98 -14.85
N GLY A 39 -3.36 11.54 -15.52
CA GLY A 39 -3.07 12.97 -15.49
C GLY A 39 -2.26 13.45 -14.28
N SER A 40 -1.88 12.56 -13.34
CA SER A 40 -1.05 12.93 -12.19
C SER A 40 0.42 13.24 -12.53
N GLY A 41 0.86 12.90 -13.75
CA GLY A 41 2.28 12.95 -14.15
C GLY A 41 3.14 11.85 -13.51
N ARG A 42 2.51 10.85 -12.89
CA ARG A 42 3.18 9.71 -12.26
C ARG A 42 2.87 8.44 -13.03
N THR A 43 3.84 7.55 -13.16
CA THR A 43 3.61 6.14 -13.50
C THR A 43 4.05 5.27 -12.32
N ALA A 44 3.49 4.08 -12.23
CA ALA A 44 3.85 3.15 -11.19
C ALA A 44 3.74 1.71 -11.70
N GLU A 45 4.56 0.84 -11.14
CA GLU A 45 4.58 -0.60 -11.37
C GLU A 45 4.38 -1.32 -10.04
N LEU A 46 3.53 -2.35 -10.02
CA LEU A 46 3.39 -3.23 -8.87
C LEU A 46 4.53 -4.24 -8.91
N VAL A 47 5.50 -4.09 -8.01
CA VAL A 47 6.71 -4.92 -7.93
C VAL A 47 6.41 -6.22 -7.20
N GLU A 48 5.72 -6.11 -6.06
CA GLU A 48 5.35 -7.26 -5.24
C GLU A 48 3.96 -7.07 -4.64
N ALA A 49 3.24 -8.19 -4.50
CA ALA A 49 1.98 -8.26 -3.80
C ALA A 49 1.88 -9.57 -3.04
N GLN A 50 1.79 -9.48 -1.72
CA GLN A 50 1.72 -10.62 -0.81
C GLN A 50 0.50 -10.53 0.09
N GLU A 51 -0.05 -11.68 0.45
CA GLU A 51 -1.09 -11.82 1.45
C GLU A 51 -0.50 -12.36 2.75
N ARG A 52 -0.96 -11.82 3.88
CA ARG A 52 -0.61 -12.32 5.22
C ARG A 52 -1.82 -12.24 6.15
N GLU A 53 -1.92 -13.19 7.07
CA GLU A 53 -2.93 -13.17 8.12
C GLU A 53 -2.31 -12.75 9.45
N VAL A 54 -2.93 -11.80 10.15
CA VAL A 54 -2.51 -11.35 11.49
C VAL A 54 -3.74 -11.11 12.36
N ASN A 55 -3.82 -11.79 13.51
CA ASN A 55 -4.92 -11.66 14.47
C ASN A 55 -6.31 -11.78 13.84
N GLY A 56 -6.50 -12.75 12.94
CA GLY A 56 -7.77 -13.00 12.25
C GLY A 56 -8.14 -11.96 11.17
N HIS A 57 -7.20 -11.10 10.77
CA HIS A 57 -7.39 -10.16 9.68
C HIS A 57 -6.43 -10.49 8.53
N THR A 58 -6.95 -10.47 7.30
CA THR A 58 -6.15 -10.54 6.08
C THR A 58 -5.56 -9.17 5.78
N PHE A 59 -4.25 -9.12 5.56
CA PHE A 59 -3.53 -7.96 5.09
C PHE A 59 -2.93 -8.25 3.70
N TYR A 60 -2.90 -7.23 2.86
CA TYR A 60 -2.10 -7.23 1.63
C TYR A 60 -0.90 -6.30 1.79
N ASP A 61 0.30 -6.85 1.67
CA ASP A 61 1.56 -6.10 1.58
C ASP A 61 1.88 -5.87 0.10
N LEU A 62 2.11 -4.62 -0.28
CA LEU A 62 2.24 -4.18 -1.65
C LEU A 62 3.51 -3.33 -1.80
N GLU A 63 4.26 -3.56 -2.87
CA GLU A 63 5.46 -2.80 -3.22
C GLU A 63 5.30 -2.18 -4.60
N TYR A 64 5.68 -0.91 -4.73
CA TYR A 64 5.59 -0.16 -5.97
C TYR A 64 6.89 0.57 -6.29
N ALA A 65 7.30 0.48 -7.55
CA ALA A 65 8.21 1.44 -8.16
C ALA A 65 7.38 2.56 -8.79
N VAL A 66 7.65 3.81 -8.41
CA VAL A 66 6.89 4.99 -8.84
C VAL A 66 7.81 5.97 -9.54
N HIS A 67 7.49 6.31 -10.79
CA HIS A 67 8.27 7.23 -11.60
C HIS A 67 7.54 8.57 -11.73
N LEU A 68 8.27 9.66 -11.49
CA LEU A 68 7.85 11.03 -11.73
C LEU A 68 8.81 11.66 -12.76
N GLU A 69 8.45 12.83 -13.30
CA GLU A 69 9.27 13.51 -14.32
C GLU A 69 10.71 13.78 -13.86
N ASP A 70 10.91 14.10 -12.57
CA ASP A 70 12.19 14.54 -12.02
C ASP A 70 12.85 13.54 -11.05
N ARG A 71 12.13 12.48 -10.64
CA ARG A 71 12.60 11.55 -9.62
C ARG A 71 11.84 10.23 -9.59
N ASP A 72 12.53 9.20 -9.13
CA ASP A 72 11.94 7.91 -8.81
C ASP A 72 11.72 7.75 -7.31
N ARG A 73 10.67 7.01 -6.97
CA ARG A 73 10.29 6.70 -5.61
C ARG A 73 9.97 5.23 -5.45
N HIS A 74 10.27 4.73 -4.26
CA HIS A 74 9.92 3.40 -3.81
C HIS A 74 8.82 3.50 -2.76
N GLU A 75 7.72 2.78 -2.95
CA GLU A 75 6.59 2.81 -2.03
C GLU A 75 6.27 1.41 -1.52
N LEU A 76 6.16 1.28 -0.19
CA LEU A 76 5.56 0.11 0.44
C LEU A 76 4.20 0.50 0.99
N ALA A 77 3.22 -0.40 0.88
CA ALA A 77 1.92 -0.25 1.49
C ALA A 77 1.48 -1.55 2.16
N THR A 78 0.74 -1.44 3.27
CA THR A 78 -0.09 -2.53 3.77
C THR A 78 -1.56 -2.11 3.76
N VAL A 79 -2.43 -3.05 3.41
CA VAL A 79 -3.87 -2.84 3.24
C VAL A 79 -4.63 -3.83 4.09
N VAL A 80 -5.66 -3.36 4.81
CA VAL A 80 -6.56 -4.20 5.61
C VAL A 80 -7.97 -3.64 5.59
N VAL A 81 -8.98 -4.52 5.61
CA VAL A 81 -10.36 -4.13 5.87
C VAL A 81 -10.72 -4.45 7.31
N ASP A 82 -11.33 -3.49 8.00
CA ASP A 82 -11.96 -3.69 9.30
C ASP A 82 -13.15 -2.76 9.47
N ARG A 83 -14.27 -3.31 9.96
CA ARG A 83 -15.52 -2.57 10.28
C ARG A 83 -15.95 -1.60 9.15
N GLY A 84 -16.03 -2.11 7.92
CA GLY A 84 -16.45 -1.35 6.73
C GLY A 84 -15.47 -0.28 6.25
N ARG A 85 -14.20 -0.36 6.66
CA ARG A 85 -13.16 0.59 6.25
C ARG A 85 -11.94 -0.14 5.71
N LEU A 86 -11.46 0.31 4.56
CA LEU A 86 -10.19 -0.07 3.97
C LEU A 86 -9.11 0.90 4.47
N TYR A 87 -8.16 0.38 5.23
CA TYR A 87 -7.00 1.11 5.71
C TYR A 87 -5.81 0.81 4.81
N THR A 88 -5.10 1.85 4.38
CA THR A 88 -3.83 1.74 3.65
C THR A 88 -2.77 2.52 4.39
N LEU A 89 -1.82 1.84 5.03
CA LEU A 89 -0.63 2.47 5.60
C LEU A 89 0.51 2.35 4.59
N ALA A 90 1.06 3.47 4.15
CA ALA A 90 2.11 3.50 3.15
C ALA A 90 3.33 4.30 3.61
N THR A 91 4.49 3.88 3.14
CA THR A 91 5.74 4.64 3.19
C THR A 91 6.19 4.92 1.76
N SER A 92 6.79 6.08 1.54
CA SER A 92 7.31 6.45 0.22
C SER A 92 8.63 7.18 0.40
N VAL A 93 9.67 6.74 -0.31
CA VAL A 93 11.03 7.29 -0.22
C VAL A 93 11.59 7.54 -1.61
N ASN A 94 12.61 8.40 -1.73
CA ASN A 94 13.36 8.51 -2.99
C ASN A 94 14.10 7.19 -3.27
N GLU A 95 14.15 6.76 -4.53
CA GLU A 95 14.78 5.50 -4.93
C GLU A 95 16.26 5.39 -4.48
N ASP A 96 17.03 6.47 -4.58
CA ASP A 96 18.44 6.52 -4.13
C ASP A 96 18.65 6.17 -2.64
N ARG A 97 17.59 6.28 -1.83
CA ARG A 97 17.59 5.99 -0.40
C ARG A 97 17.13 4.57 -0.10
N TRP A 98 16.44 3.91 -1.02
CA TRP A 98 15.72 2.65 -0.80
C TRP A 98 16.60 1.57 -0.15
N ASN A 99 17.78 1.31 -0.73
CA ASN A 99 18.73 0.33 -0.21
C ASN A 99 19.19 0.57 1.25
N LYS A 100 19.01 1.79 1.78
CA LYS A 100 19.38 2.15 3.17
C LYS A 100 18.21 2.07 4.13
N VAL A 101 16.97 2.18 3.65
CA VAL A 101 15.78 2.38 4.49
C VAL A 101 14.68 1.33 4.26
N ASN A 102 14.83 0.40 3.31
CA ASN A 102 13.82 -0.62 3.00
C ASN A 102 13.38 -1.40 4.26
N ASP A 103 14.32 -1.83 5.10
CA ASP A 103 14.03 -2.53 6.35
C ASP A 103 13.21 -1.67 7.33
N LEU A 104 13.49 -0.36 7.38
CA LEU A 104 12.73 0.56 8.22
C LEU A 104 11.31 0.76 7.67
N CYS A 105 11.19 1.03 6.37
CA CYS A 105 9.91 1.16 5.67
C CYS A 105 9.04 -0.10 5.84
N GLY A 106 9.65 -1.28 5.65
CA GLY A 106 8.99 -2.57 5.81
C GLY A 106 8.49 -2.82 7.24
N ARG A 107 9.25 -2.40 8.26
CA ARG A 107 8.79 -2.45 9.66
C ARG A 107 7.66 -1.46 9.93
N VAL A 108 7.70 -0.26 9.35
CA VAL A 108 6.64 0.74 9.52
C VAL A 108 5.32 0.24 8.94
N VAL A 109 5.28 -0.23 7.68
CA VAL A 109 4.02 -0.71 7.10
C VAL A 109 3.46 -1.94 7.82
N ARG A 110 4.34 -2.84 8.30
CA ARG A 110 3.94 -4.01 9.09
C ARG A 110 3.59 -3.70 10.55
N SER A 111 3.80 -2.46 11.00
CA SER A 111 3.44 -2.03 12.36
C SER A 111 1.95 -1.70 12.51
N LEU A 112 1.18 -1.65 11.41
CA LEU A 112 -0.25 -1.42 11.46
C LEU A 112 -0.93 -2.54 12.26
N ASN A 113 -1.57 -2.15 13.35
CA ASN A 113 -2.34 -3.03 14.21
C ASN A 113 -3.77 -2.50 14.33
N LEU A 114 -4.73 -3.42 14.28
CA LEU A 114 -6.14 -3.13 14.55
C LEU A 114 -6.44 -3.47 15.99
N LEU A 115 -7.11 -2.54 16.70
CA LEU A 115 -7.56 -2.80 18.06
C LEU A 115 -8.80 -3.69 18.00
N ILE A 116 -8.72 -4.79 18.74
CA ILE A 116 -9.80 -5.76 18.94
C ILE A 116 -10.85 -5.14 19.87
#